data_AF-A0A9P3PDX6-F1
#
_entry.id   AF-A0A9P3PDX6-F1
#
_cell.length_a   1.000
_cell.length_b   1.000
_cell.length_c   1.000
_cell.angle_alpha   90.00
_cell.angle_beta   90.00
_cell.angle_gamma   90.00
#
_symmetry.space_group_name_H-M   'P 1'
#
loop_
_entity.id
_entity.type
_entity.pdbx_description
1 polymer ?
#
loop_
_entity_poly.entity_id
_entity_poly.type
_entity_poly.pdbx_seq_one_letter_code
_entity_poly.pdbx_strand_id
1 'polypeptide(L)'
;MGDMAFSGGFETMGAGKDTEGWMEVLHMGALFVGVLGQVPWMRDILALVPTPGPILTFQKFAGKKVEETSRQTGGNRKDILSIVVSWFMLLLIVSIDDVEQQNDTEGGIELSRLQAHADASFIVLAGSDTVSEAMTAFMRSQSDTRRLKSMLILYMSLAQPKPIVLGTL
;
A
#
# COMPACT_ATOMS: atom_id res chain seq x y z
N MET A 1 -0.07 -3.05 -5.65
CA MET A 1 -1.15 -2.70 -4.69
C MET A 1 -1.23 -1.20 -4.46
N GLY A 2 -0.11 -0.49 -4.26
CA GLY A 2 -0.11 0.97 -4.08
C GLY A 2 -0.88 1.74 -5.16
N ASP A 3 -0.75 1.34 -6.43
CA ASP A 3 -1.45 2.01 -7.52
C ASP A 3 -3.00 1.89 -7.46
N MET A 4 -3.50 0.76 -6.94
CA MET A 4 -4.93 0.56 -6.68
C MET A 4 -5.41 1.26 -5.40
N ALA A 5 -4.52 1.43 -4.41
CA ALA A 5 -4.86 2.06 -3.14
C ALA A 5 -4.89 3.60 -3.24
N PHE A 6 -4.06 4.19 -4.10
CA PHE A 6 -3.88 5.64 -4.23
C PHE A 6 -4.30 6.22 -5.59
N SER A 7 -4.96 5.44 -6.45
CA SER A 7 -5.48 5.88 -7.76
C SER A 7 -4.45 6.53 -8.69
N GLY A 8 -3.21 6.02 -8.71
CA GLY A 8 -2.18 6.52 -9.63
C GLY A 8 -1.04 7.33 -9.02
N GLY A 9 -0.77 7.20 -7.71
CA GLY A 9 0.35 7.90 -7.05
C GLY A 9 1.73 7.23 -7.19
N PHE A 10 1.81 6.04 -7.79
CA PHE A 10 3.04 5.22 -7.88
C PHE A 10 3.64 5.16 -9.29
N GLU A 11 3.21 6.05 -10.19
CA GLU A 11 3.69 6.12 -11.58
C GLU A 11 5.21 6.35 -11.70
N THR A 12 5.87 6.79 -10.63
CA THR A 12 7.34 6.84 -10.50
C THR A 12 8.01 5.47 -10.71
N MET A 13 7.36 4.36 -10.33
CA MET A 13 7.86 3.02 -10.71
C MET A 13 7.74 2.75 -12.22
N GLY A 14 6.76 3.32 -12.91
CA GLY A 14 6.61 3.20 -14.36
C GLY A 14 7.75 3.88 -15.14
N ALA A 15 8.32 4.96 -14.60
CA ALA A 15 9.50 5.63 -15.15
C ALA A 15 10.83 4.89 -14.86
N GLY A 16 10.79 3.76 -14.14
CA GLY A 16 11.96 2.97 -13.78
C GLY A 16 12.89 3.62 -12.76
N LYS A 17 12.46 4.71 -12.10
CA LYS A 17 13.24 5.42 -11.07
C LYS A 17 12.35 5.84 -9.91
N ASP A 18 12.78 5.47 -8.71
CA ASP A 18 12.19 5.96 -7.47
C ASP A 18 12.66 7.40 -7.18
N THR A 19 12.05 8.39 -7.83
CA THR A 19 12.43 9.80 -7.66
C THR A 19 12.02 10.37 -6.31
N GLU A 20 11.10 9.70 -5.61
CA GLU A 20 10.55 10.14 -4.33
C GLU A 20 11.16 9.37 -3.12
N GLY A 21 11.97 8.34 -3.36
CA GLY A 21 12.62 7.53 -2.32
C GLY A 21 11.67 6.59 -1.59
N TRP A 22 10.55 6.21 -2.20
CA TRP A 22 9.55 5.32 -1.63
C TRP A 22 10.11 3.98 -1.16
N MET A 23 10.93 3.33 -1.99
CA MET A 23 11.50 2.04 -1.64
C MET A 23 12.51 2.16 -0.52
N GLU A 24 13.24 3.28 -0.46
CA GLU A 24 14.15 3.53 0.65
C GLU A 24 13.39 3.71 1.96
N VAL A 25 12.30 4.50 1.96
CA VAL A 25 11.48 4.72 3.16
C VAL A 25 10.77 3.45 3.60
N LEU A 26 10.19 2.68 2.67
CA LEU A 26 9.56 1.39 2.97
C LEU A 26 10.58 0.39 3.50
N HIS A 27 11.76 0.32 2.89
CA HIS A 27 12.82 -0.59 3.35
C HIS A 27 13.33 -0.20 4.75
N MET A 28 13.53 1.09 5.01
CA MET A 28 13.87 1.57 6.35
C MET A 28 12.76 1.26 7.35
N GLY A 29 11.48 1.43 6.97
CA GLY A 29 10.34 1.08 7.82
C GLY A 29 10.31 -0.41 8.17
N ALA A 30 10.48 -1.28 7.18
CA ALA A 30 10.53 -2.73 7.37
C ALA A 30 11.71 -3.15 8.25
N LEU A 31 12.91 -2.59 8.00
CA LEU A 31 14.09 -2.84 8.85
C LEU A 31 13.86 -2.36 10.28
N PHE A 32 13.28 -1.18 10.45
CA PHE A 32 13.00 -0.62 11.76
C PHE A 32 12.01 -1.49 12.55
N VAL A 33 10.91 -1.91 11.93
CA VAL A 33 9.93 -2.82 12.55
C VAL A 33 10.55 -4.19 12.83
N GLY A 34 11.36 -4.73 11.92
CA GLY A 34 12.04 -6.02 12.12
C GLY A 34 13.04 -5.99 13.28
N VAL A 35 13.86 -4.95 13.36
CA VAL A 35 14.86 -4.77 14.42
C VAL A 35 14.19 -4.49 15.77
N LEU A 36 13.16 -3.65 15.80
CA LEU A 36 12.44 -3.36 17.04
C LEU A 36 11.54 -4.49 17.52
N GLY A 37 10.97 -5.27 16.61
CA GLY A 37 10.21 -6.46 16.94
C GLY A 37 11.04 -7.52 17.64
N GLN A 38 12.35 -7.58 17.37
CA GLN A 38 13.27 -8.54 17.99
C GLN A 38 13.74 -8.13 19.38
N VAL A 39 13.73 -6.83 19.70
CA VAL A 39 14.32 -6.30 20.93
C VAL A 39 13.34 -5.36 21.64
N PRO A 40 12.42 -5.90 22.46
CA PRO A 40 11.32 -5.12 23.04
C PRO A 40 11.76 -3.91 23.87
N TRP A 41 12.94 -3.97 24.52
CA TRP A 41 13.47 -2.88 25.35
C TRP A 41 14.03 -1.70 24.54
N MET A 42 14.35 -1.89 23.25
CA MET A 42 14.79 -0.77 22.41
C MET A 42 13.67 0.23 22.13
N ARG A 43 12.40 -0.20 22.22
CA ARG A 43 11.25 0.69 22.08
C ARG A 43 11.29 1.84 23.08
N ASP A 44 11.60 1.52 24.33
CA ASP A 44 11.58 2.52 25.41
C ASP A 44 12.77 3.49 25.30
N ILE A 45 13.93 3.02 24.80
CA ILE A 45 15.07 3.89 24.49
C ILE A 45 14.74 4.83 23.32
N LEU A 46 14.12 4.32 22.25
CA LEU A 46 13.72 5.14 21.12
C LEU A 46 12.63 6.15 21.46
N ALA A 47 11.74 5.84 22.40
CA ALA A 47 10.77 6.79 22.91
C ALA A 47 11.43 8.00 23.61
N LEU A 48 12.66 7.85 24.10
CA LEU A 48 13.44 8.93 24.72
C LEU A 48 14.27 9.73 23.72
N VAL A 49 14.45 9.24 22.48
CA VAL A 49 15.24 9.94 21.46
C VAL A 49 14.35 10.96 20.75
N PRO A 50 14.69 12.27 20.75
CA PRO A 50 13.86 13.32 20.16
C PRO A 50 13.95 13.39 18.63
N THR A 51 14.39 12.32 17.97
CA THR A 51 14.53 12.29 16.52
C THR A 51 13.19 11.89 15.89
N PRO A 52 12.63 12.69 14.98
CA PRO A 52 11.44 12.28 14.25
C PRO A 52 11.77 11.02 13.45
N GLY A 53 11.26 9.88 13.91
CA GLY A 53 11.59 8.58 13.34
C GLY A 53 11.11 8.46 11.88
N PRO A 54 11.62 7.47 11.13
CA PRO A 54 11.21 7.20 9.74
C PRO A 54 9.69 7.06 9.58
N ILE A 55 8.99 6.63 10.64
CA ILE A 55 7.53 6.56 10.71
C ILE A 55 6.87 7.92 10.48
N LEU A 56 7.39 9.00 11.06
CA LEU A 56 6.83 10.35 10.90
C LEU A 56 7.00 10.87 9.47
N THR A 57 8.15 10.57 8.84
CA THR A 57 8.40 10.90 7.44
C THR A 57 7.43 10.13 6.54
N PHE A 58 7.21 8.85 6.82
CA PHE A 58 6.27 8.01 6.07
C PHE A 58 4.82 8.47 6.25
N GLN A 59 4.41 8.86 7.46
CA GLN A 59 3.07 9.42 7.73
C GLN A 59 2.85 10.75 7.01
N LYS A 60 3.83 11.67 7.05
CA LYS A 60 3.76 12.94 6.31
C LYS A 60 3.65 12.70 4.81
N PHE A 61 4.39 11.72 4.32
CA PHE A 61 4.36 11.34 2.92
C PHE A 61 3.00 10.78 2.52
N ALA A 62 2.48 9.79 3.27
CA ALA A 62 1.18 9.21 3.06
C ALA A 62 0.07 10.28 3.13
N GLY A 63 0.15 11.20 4.09
CA GLY A 63 -0.77 12.33 4.21
C GLY A 63 -0.72 13.28 3.00
N LYS A 64 0.46 13.59 2.50
CA LYS A 64 0.63 14.40 1.28
C LYS A 64 0.00 13.72 0.07
N LYS A 65 0.21 12.41 -0.10
CA LYS A 65 -0.40 11.64 -1.21
C LYS A 65 -1.92 11.56 -1.11
N VAL A 66 -2.44 11.34 0.10
CA VAL A 66 -3.89 11.39 0.33
C VAL A 66 -4.47 12.75 -0.06
N GLU A 67 -3.78 13.84 0.25
CA GLU A 67 -4.20 15.19 -0.14
C GLU A 67 -4.08 15.43 -1.66
N GLU A 68 -3.02 14.95 -2.30
CA GLU A 68 -2.83 14.99 -3.76
C GLU A 68 -3.95 14.22 -4.48
N THR A 69 -4.23 12.99 -4.06
CA THR A 69 -5.33 12.18 -4.59
C THR A 69 -6.68 12.86 -4.33
N SER A 70 -6.93 13.38 -3.13
CA SER A 70 -8.19 14.07 -2.82
C SER A 70 -8.46 15.28 -3.73
N ARG A 71 -7.41 15.97 -4.19
CA ARG A 71 -7.54 17.12 -5.11
C ARG A 71 -7.72 16.68 -6.57
N GLN A 72 -7.13 15.55 -6.96
CA GLN A 72 -7.24 15.01 -8.32
C GLN A 72 -8.57 14.28 -8.55
N THR A 73 -9.14 13.68 -7.50
CA THR A 73 -10.40 12.91 -7.56
C THR A 73 -11.65 13.80 -7.55
N GLY A 74 -11.62 14.95 -8.24
CA GLY A 74 -12.78 15.82 -8.45
C GLY A 74 -13.97 15.16 -9.19
N GLY A 75 -13.85 13.87 -9.56
CA GLY A 75 -14.93 13.05 -10.09
C GLY A 75 -14.96 11.67 -9.45
N ASN A 76 -15.85 11.48 -8.47
CA ASN A 76 -16.54 10.26 -8.00
C ASN A 76 -15.80 8.89 -7.90
N ARG A 77 -14.48 8.81 -8.07
CA ARG A 77 -13.76 7.54 -7.94
C ARG A 77 -13.49 7.26 -6.46
N LYS A 78 -14.25 6.33 -5.88
CA LYS A 78 -14.06 5.91 -4.49
C LYS A 78 -12.86 4.96 -4.39
N ASP A 79 -11.67 5.51 -4.18
CA ASP A 79 -10.50 4.73 -3.76
C ASP A 79 -10.60 4.33 -2.29
N ILE A 80 -9.90 3.27 -1.88
CA ILE A 80 -9.92 2.75 -0.50
C ILE A 80 -9.55 3.86 0.50
N LEU A 81 -8.55 4.68 0.18
CA LEU A 81 -8.18 5.83 1.02
C LEU A 81 -9.22 6.94 0.99
N SER A 82 -9.85 7.19 -0.15
CA SER A 82 -10.96 8.13 -0.21
C SER A 82 -12.13 7.64 0.65
N ILE A 83 -12.34 6.33 0.80
CA ILE A 83 -13.38 5.78 1.68
C ILE A 83 -12.99 5.97 3.14
N VAL A 84 -11.75 5.68 3.53
CA VAL A 84 -11.25 5.91 4.90
C VAL A 84 -11.31 7.38 5.29
N VAL A 85 -10.91 8.28 4.38
CA VAL A 85 -10.94 9.73 4.58
C VAL A 85 -12.34 10.31 4.45
N SER A 86 -13.18 9.78 3.57
CA SER A 86 -14.58 10.21 3.44
C SER A 86 -15.40 9.75 4.64
N TRP A 87 -15.14 8.57 5.21
CA TRP A 87 -15.72 8.16 6.48
C TRP A 87 -15.33 9.14 7.58
N PHE A 88 -14.07 9.60 7.59
CA PHE A 88 -13.59 10.63 8.51
C PHE A 88 -14.26 12.02 8.29
N MET A 89 -14.39 12.47 7.04
CA MET A 89 -15.01 13.76 6.71
C MET A 89 -16.53 13.75 6.93
N LEU A 90 -17.20 12.62 6.70
CA LEU A 90 -18.62 12.47 7.00
C LEU A 90 -18.87 12.48 8.51
N LEU A 91 -17.96 11.89 9.31
CA LEU A 91 -17.99 11.99 10.78
C LEU A 91 -17.79 13.44 11.25
N LEU A 92 -16.86 14.19 10.64
CA LEU A 92 -16.59 15.59 10.98
C LEU A 92 -17.77 16.54 10.69
N ILE A 93 -18.59 16.26 9.67
CA ILE A 93 -19.79 17.07 9.37
C ILE A 93 -20.94 16.72 10.32
N VAL A 94 -21.04 15.46 10.76
CA VAL A 94 -22.03 15.04 11.78
C VAL A 94 -21.67 15.61 13.15
N SER A 95 -20.39 15.83 13.45
CA SER A 95 -19.94 16.36 14.74
C SER A 95 -20.04 17.89 14.87
N ILE A 96 -20.44 18.65 13.83
CA ILE A 96 -20.54 20.12 13.92
C ILE A 96 -21.94 20.59 14.38
N ASP A 97 -22.99 19.78 14.22
CA ASP A 97 -24.34 20.15 14.68
C ASP A 97 -24.64 19.72 16.15
N ASP A 98 -23.78 18.93 16.80
CA ASP A 98 -24.00 18.41 18.17
C ASP A 98 -22.80 18.59 19.13
N VAL A 99 -22.23 19.80 19.23
CA VAL A 99 -21.29 20.16 20.34
C VAL A 99 -22.00 21.02 21.37
N GLU A 100 -23.02 20.45 22.01
CA GLU A 100 -23.40 20.82 23.36
C GLU A 100 -23.63 19.54 24.18
N GLN A 101 -22.60 19.18 24.96
CA GLN A 101 -22.73 18.52 26.26
C GLN A 101 -23.25 17.06 26.32
N GLN A 102 -22.33 16.07 26.36
CA GLN A 102 -22.41 14.85 27.21
C GLN A 102 -21.13 13.99 27.00
N ASN A 103 -20.23 13.85 27.98
CA ASN A 103 -20.23 12.82 29.03
C ASN A 103 -20.67 11.43 28.55
N ASP A 104 -19.68 10.52 28.47
CA ASP A 104 -19.75 9.08 28.66
C ASP A 104 -21.06 8.39 28.24
N THR A 105 -21.08 7.74 27.06
CA THR A 105 -21.48 6.33 26.81
C THR A 105 -21.72 6.11 25.29
N GLU A 106 -21.00 5.13 24.69
CA GLU A 106 -21.20 4.50 23.36
C GLU A 106 -21.14 5.41 22.10
N GLY A 107 -20.13 5.37 21.21
CA GLY A 107 -19.06 4.40 20.97
C GLY A 107 -18.52 4.52 19.53
N GLY A 108 -18.46 5.74 18.97
CA GLY A 108 -17.82 6.01 17.68
C GLY A 108 -16.47 6.67 17.92
N ILE A 109 -15.37 5.91 17.86
CA ILE A 109 -14.03 6.47 18.01
C ILE A 109 -13.71 7.23 16.73
N GLU A 110 -13.80 8.56 16.78
CA GLU A 110 -13.23 9.42 15.75
C GLU A 110 -11.71 9.21 15.72
N LEU A 111 -11.22 8.52 14.69
CA LEU A 111 -9.79 8.38 14.48
C LEU A 111 -9.18 9.75 14.18
N SER A 112 -8.21 10.16 14.99
CA SER A 112 -7.41 11.35 14.69
C SER A 112 -6.78 11.23 13.30
N ARG A 113 -6.64 12.37 12.59
CA ARG A 113 -5.95 12.44 11.29
C ARG A 113 -4.59 11.74 11.32
N LEU A 114 -3.88 11.82 12.45
CA LEU A 114 -2.59 11.14 12.64
C LEU A 114 -2.74 9.62 12.67
N GLN A 115 -3.80 9.11 13.30
CA GLN A 115 -4.12 7.69 13.34
C GLN A 115 -4.57 7.17 11.98
N ALA A 116 -5.38 7.93 11.24
CA ALA A 116 -5.77 7.58 9.87
C ALA A 116 -4.55 7.48 8.92
N HIS A 117 -3.59 8.40 9.05
CA HIS A 117 -2.33 8.31 8.30
C HIS A 117 -1.50 7.10 8.72
N ALA A 118 -1.48 6.76 10.01
CA ALA A 118 -0.80 5.56 10.50
C ALA A 118 -1.45 4.27 9.94
N ASP A 119 -2.77 4.16 9.98
CA ASP A 119 -3.50 2.99 9.49
C ASP A 119 -3.36 2.82 7.97
N ALA A 120 -3.47 3.91 7.22
CA ALA A 120 -3.19 3.95 5.79
C ALA A 120 -1.78 3.41 5.48
N SER A 121 -0.79 3.87 6.24
CA SER A 121 0.60 3.48 6.09
C SER A 121 0.80 1.98 6.38
N PHE A 122 0.08 1.45 7.37
CA PHE A 122 0.15 0.05 7.77
C PHE A 122 -0.49 -0.89 6.75
N ILE A 123 -1.64 -0.51 6.17
CA ILE A 123 -2.31 -1.28 5.11
C ILE A 123 -1.38 -1.43 3.89
N VAL A 124 -0.68 -0.37 3.52
CA VAL A 124 0.25 -0.38 2.38
C VAL A 124 1.43 -1.30 2.65
N LEU A 125 2.04 -1.19 3.84
CA LEU A 125 3.18 -1.99 4.23
C LEU A 125 2.81 -3.47 4.30
N ALA A 126 1.76 -3.81 5.05
CA ALA A 126 1.31 -5.19 5.22
C ALA A 126 0.87 -5.83 3.90
N GLY A 127 0.16 -5.09 3.06
CA GLY A 127 -0.24 -5.56 1.73
C GLY A 127 0.95 -5.77 0.80
N SER A 128 1.95 -4.88 0.85
CA SER A 128 3.16 -5.01 0.03
C SER A 128 3.97 -6.26 0.40
N ASP A 129 4.23 -6.47 1.69
CA ASP A 129 5.05 -7.59 2.16
C ASP A 129 4.37 -8.94 1.88
N THR A 130 3.11 -9.09 2.30
CA THR A 130 2.37 -10.35 2.14
C THR A 130 2.18 -10.75 0.68
N VAL A 131 1.88 -9.80 -0.21
CA VAL A 131 1.74 -10.07 -1.65
C VAL A 131 3.09 -10.41 -2.28
N SER A 132 4.16 -9.72 -1.88
CA SER A 132 5.52 -9.98 -2.40
C SER A 132 6.03 -11.36 -1.98
N GLU A 133 5.81 -11.75 -0.73
CA GLU A 133 6.14 -13.08 -0.22
C GLU A 133 5.32 -14.17 -0.91
N ALA A 134 4.00 -13.99 -1.03
CA ALA A 134 3.12 -14.93 -1.72
C ALA A 134 3.51 -15.11 -3.19
N MET A 135 3.83 -14.02 -3.90
CA MET A 135 4.30 -14.07 -5.28
C MET A 135 5.66 -14.79 -5.38
N THR A 136 6.57 -14.53 -4.46
CA THR A 136 7.88 -15.20 -4.42
C THR A 136 7.72 -16.70 -4.19
N ALA A 137 6.87 -17.10 -3.23
CA ALA A 137 6.55 -18.49 -2.96
C ALA A 137 5.90 -19.17 -4.17
N PHE A 138 4.97 -18.48 -4.82
CA PHE A 138 4.35 -18.94 -6.06
C PHE A 138 5.38 -19.17 -7.16
N MET A 139 6.26 -18.20 -7.43
CA MET A 139 7.30 -18.34 -8.46
C MET A 139 8.28 -19.47 -8.15
N ARG A 140 8.66 -19.65 -6.88
CA ARG A 140 9.47 -20.80 -6.45
C ARG A 140 8.75 -22.12 -6.73
N SER A 141 7.48 -22.23 -6.37
CA SER A 141 6.66 -23.42 -6.64
C SER A 141 6.54 -23.73 -8.14
N GLN A 142 6.32 -22.72 -8.97
CA GLN A 142 6.29 -22.85 -10.43
C GLN A 142 7.65 -23.29 -10.99
N SER A 143 8.75 -22.75 -10.44
CA SER A 143 10.10 -23.05 -10.92
C SER A 143 10.52 -24.52 -10.69
N ASP A 144 10.03 -25.11 -9.59
CA ASP A 144 10.30 -26.49 -9.19
C ASP A 144 9.40 -27.50 -9.94
N THR A 145 8.19 -27.07 -10.32
CA THR A 145 7.25 -27.91 -11.05
C THR A 145 7.64 -28.04 -12.53
N ARG A 146 8.56 -28.95 -12.85
CA ARG A 146 8.96 -29.30 -14.24
C ARG A 146 7.75 -29.56 -15.15
N ARG A 147 6.65 -30.07 -14.58
CA ARG A 147 5.39 -30.39 -15.27
C ARG A 147 4.68 -29.15 -15.84
N LEU A 148 4.70 -28.02 -15.11
CA LEU A 148 4.09 -26.77 -15.56
C LEU A 148 4.92 -26.12 -16.66
N LYS A 149 6.25 -26.21 -16.58
CA LYS A 149 7.13 -25.80 -17.69
C LYS A 149 6.82 -26.58 -18.97
N SER A 150 6.66 -27.91 -18.88
CA SER A 150 6.29 -28.73 -20.04
C SER A 150 4.92 -28.36 -20.62
N MET A 151 3.92 -28.11 -19.76
CA MET A 151 2.59 -27.68 -20.21
C MET A 151 2.59 -26.27 -20.82
N LEU A 152 3.35 -25.34 -20.26
CA LEU A 152 3.48 -23.97 -20.79
C LEU A 152 4.18 -23.97 -22.15
N ILE A 153 5.24 -24.77 -22.30
CA ILE A 153 5.93 -24.96 -23.59
C ILE A 153 4.98 -25.57 -24.62
N LEU A 154 4.17 -26.57 -24.22
CA LEU A 154 3.19 -27.18 -25.11
C LEU A 154 2.09 -26.18 -25.51
N TYR A 155 1.61 -25.36 -24.57
CA TYR A 155 0.62 -24.33 -24.82
C TYR A 155 1.16 -23.23 -25.76
N MET A 156 2.39 -22.76 -25.53
CA MET A 156 3.04 -21.81 -26.44
C MET A 156 3.31 -22.39 -27.82
N SER A 157 3.64 -23.69 -27.91
CA SER A 157 3.78 -24.39 -29.21
C SER A 157 2.45 -24.53 -29.95
N LEU A 158 1.32 -24.61 -29.25
CA LEU A 158 -0.02 -24.69 -29.84
C LEU A 158 -0.57 -23.31 -30.21
N ALA A 159 -0.19 -22.27 -29.47
CA ALA A 159 -0.63 -20.90 -29.71
C ALA A 159 0.13 -20.20 -30.86
N GLN A 160 1.26 -20.76 -31.32
CA GLN A 160 1.96 -20.24 -32.50
C GLN A 160 1.14 -20.56 -33.76
N PRO A 161 0.68 -19.55 -34.52
CA PRO A 161 -0.03 -19.79 -35.77
C PRO A 161 0.89 -20.55 -36.72
N LYS A 162 0.44 -21.71 -37.20
CA LYS A 162 1.19 -22.48 -38.21
C LYS A 162 1.48 -21.56 -39.40
N PRO A 163 2.73 -21.49 -39.87
CA PRO A 163 3.04 -20.71 -41.06
C PRO A 163 2.19 -21.27 -42.20
N ILE A 164 1.32 -20.43 -42.75
CA ILE A 164 0.54 -20.76 -43.94
C ILE A 164 1.56 -20.87 -45.06
N VAL A 165 1.90 -22.11 -45.43
CA VAL A 165 2.71 -22.37 -46.61
C VAL A 165 1.82 -22.02 -47.81
N LEU A 166 1.99 -20.80 -48.33
CA LEU A 166 1.44 -20.46 -49.64
C LEU A 166 2.15 -21.35 -50.65
N GLY A 167 1.46 -22.37 -51.14
CA GLY A 167 1.89 -23.15 -52.28
C GLY A 167 2.03 -22.21 -53.48
N THR A 168 3.26 -21.98 -53.92
CA THR A 168 3.57 -21.41 -55.22
C THR A 168 3.06 -22.38 -56.30
N LEU A 169 2.02 -21.94 -57.00
CA LEU A 169 1.58 -22.48 -58.29
C LEU A 169 2.61 -22.15 -59.37
#